data_AF-A0A423ULA0-F1
#
_entry.id   AF-A0A423ULA0-F1
#
_cell.length_a   1.000
_cell.length_b   1.000
_cell.length_c   1.000
_cell.angle_alpha   90.00
_cell.angle_beta   90.00
_cell.angle_gamma   90.00
#
_symmetry.space_group_name_H-M   'P 1'
#
loop_
_entity.id
_entity.type
_entity.pdbx_description
1 polymer ?
#
loop_
_entity_poly.entity_id
_entity_poly.type
_entity_poly.pdbx_seq_one_letter_code
_entity_poly.pdbx_strand_id
1 'polypeptide(L)'
;MIFAAQFFIAGIFIVFILTQDIRGDLLIIGIGVCFYCLSANSFSLFGYTLQAVNLTHLYSIASLINKIVFVAALVVLFGTGYESYAVLITVYVLSQVVASLYMLYCLRDLFKVGACDLRSSVSLVIKDIESGIKVMVAFYASSLIVGFARIMVELNWSIEEFGLLSFALSTVSFVLAFIGQISMVMFPVLRRMGGDEQKQRFFQIRNALVVILPLVYVVYPLGAFFLTWWLPDFSDALLYLGIAMPICVFDGKFNLLCSTYLKVLRDERYLLLLNVAAMVVGIALSLIAVHVFKSIIFVAMGVVASIVFRSVSAELFLARRRLGLRVGRYLASEVCLAIVFITIQLLNIEAMGLPLVWCAYLLYLFFNRGCLRDVFRLMGRKTQK
;
A
#
# COMPACT_ATOMS: atom_id res chain seq x y z
N MET A 1 -24.74 3.63 16.10
CA MET A 1 -23.62 4.05 16.98
C MET A 1 -22.43 4.58 16.18
N ILE A 2 -21.84 3.78 15.28
CA ILE A 2 -20.65 4.18 14.48
C ILE A 2 -20.90 5.46 13.67
N PHE A 3 -22.01 5.53 12.91
CA PHE A 3 -22.37 6.74 12.16
C PHE A 3 -22.55 7.97 13.07
N ALA A 4 -23.19 7.81 14.23
CA ALA A 4 -23.37 8.90 15.18
C ALA A 4 -22.02 9.44 15.69
N ALA A 5 -21.07 8.55 16.03
CA ALA A 5 -19.72 8.95 16.41
C ALA A 5 -18.99 9.67 15.27
N GLN A 6 -19.18 9.22 14.03
CA GLN A 6 -18.57 9.82 12.85
C GLN A 6 -19.09 11.24 12.56
N PHE A 7 -20.42 11.45 12.63
CA PHE A 7 -21.02 12.78 12.50
C PHE A 7 -20.61 13.71 13.65
N PHE A 8 -20.50 13.18 14.87
CA PHE A 8 -20.03 13.95 16.02
C PHE A 8 -18.59 14.44 15.83
N ILE A 9 -17.67 13.56 15.41
CA ILE A 9 -16.28 13.93 15.12
C ILE A 9 -16.19 14.96 13.98
N ALA A 10 -16.96 14.76 12.90
CA ALA A 10 -17.01 15.71 11.80
C ALA A 10 -17.54 17.09 12.25
N GLY A 11 -18.54 17.12 13.12
CA GLY A 11 -19.07 18.34 13.72
C GLY A 11 -18.02 19.10 14.52
N ILE A 12 -17.25 18.40 15.37
CA ILE A 12 -16.13 19.00 16.12
C ILE A 12 -15.10 19.61 15.16
N PHE A 13 -14.75 18.89 14.09
CA PHE A 13 -13.75 19.36 13.14
C PHE A 13 -14.23 20.60 12.36
N ILE A 14 -15.50 20.64 11.96
CA ILE A 14 -16.10 21.83 11.32
C ILE A 14 -16.09 23.02 12.28
N VAL A 15 -16.48 22.82 13.54
CA VAL A 15 -16.42 23.88 14.56
C VAL A 15 -14.98 24.38 14.73
N PHE A 16 -14.01 23.46 14.82
CA PHE A 16 -12.60 23.82 14.91
C PHE A 16 -12.15 24.68 13.72
N ILE A 17 -12.46 24.28 12.48
CA ILE A 17 -12.14 25.05 11.28
C ILE A 17 -12.77 26.45 11.33
N LEU A 18 -14.04 26.56 11.74
CA LEU A 18 -14.77 27.83 11.81
C LEU A 18 -14.25 28.75 12.92
N THR A 19 -13.66 28.20 13.98
CA THR A 19 -13.05 28.98 15.07
C THR A 19 -11.64 29.48 14.73
N GLN A 20 -10.94 28.83 13.80
CA GLN A 20 -9.71 29.36 13.23
C GLN A 20 -10.13 30.38 12.17
N ASP A 21 -9.54 31.58 12.13
CA ASP A 21 -9.86 32.64 11.14
C ASP A 21 -9.35 32.29 9.72
N ILE A 22 -9.59 31.05 9.29
CA ILE A 22 -9.22 30.50 8.00
C ILE A 22 -10.21 31.04 6.97
N ARG A 23 -9.72 31.85 6.03
CA ARG A 23 -10.53 32.51 5.01
C ARG A 23 -10.21 32.00 3.61
N GLY A 24 -11.17 32.18 2.69
CA GLY A 24 -11.01 31.88 1.27
C GLY A 24 -10.92 30.39 0.96
N ASP A 25 -10.02 30.02 0.06
CA ASP A 25 -9.90 28.67 -0.52
C ASP A 25 -9.64 27.58 0.54
N LEU A 26 -8.88 27.90 1.59
CA LEU A 26 -8.57 26.97 2.68
C LEU A 26 -9.81 26.53 3.47
N LEU A 27 -10.80 27.42 3.62
CA LEU A 27 -12.06 27.09 4.28
C LEU A 27 -12.87 26.10 3.43
N ILE A 28 -12.94 26.33 2.12
CA ILE A 28 -13.65 25.46 1.16
C ILE A 28 -12.99 24.08 1.15
N ILE A 29 -11.65 24.03 1.09
CA ILE A 29 -10.89 22.78 1.14
C ILE A 29 -11.15 22.06 2.47
N GLY A 30 -11.10 22.77 3.60
CA GLY A 30 -11.33 22.19 4.93
C GLY A 30 -12.73 21.57 5.06
N ILE A 31 -13.77 22.28 4.63
CA ILE A 31 -15.14 21.77 4.60
C ILE A 31 -15.26 20.57 3.66
N GLY A 32 -14.66 20.65 2.47
CA GLY A 32 -14.60 19.55 1.51
C GLY A 32 -13.97 18.28 2.08
N VAL A 33 -12.88 18.44 2.85
CA VAL A 33 -12.21 17.33 3.55
C VAL A 33 -13.12 16.70 4.60
N CYS A 34 -13.93 17.47 5.34
CA CYS A 34 -14.91 16.93 6.30
C CYS A 34 -15.94 16.01 5.60
N PHE A 35 -16.53 16.49 4.50
CA PHE A 35 -17.48 15.71 3.72
C PHE A 35 -16.85 14.48 3.08
N TYR A 36 -15.62 14.62 2.57
CA TYR A 36 -14.84 13.50 2.08
C TYR A 36 -14.61 12.46 3.19
N CYS A 37 -14.17 12.86 4.38
CA CYS A 37 -13.95 11.94 5.50
C CYS A 37 -15.24 11.20 5.88
N LEU A 38 -16.39 11.89 5.85
CA LEU A 38 -17.69 11.28 6.10
C LEU A 38 -18.02 10.20 5.04
N SER A 39 -17.84 10.54 3.77
CA SER A 39 -18.10 9.62 2.66
C SER A 39 -17.11 8.44 2.64
N ALA A 40 -15.82 8.70 2.81
CA ALA A 40 -14.74 7.73 2.74
C ALA A 40 -14.77 6.70 3.89
N ASN A 41 -15.08 7.15 5.10
CA ASN A 41 -15.25 6.25 6.25
C ASN A 41 -16.46 5.34 6.06
N SER A 42 -17.58 5.87 5.54
CA SER A 42 -18.78 5.08 5.24
C SER A 42 -18.51 4.04 4.15
N PHE A 43 -17.86 4.46 3.06
CA PHE A 43 -17.42 3.58 1.98
C PHE A 43 -16.54 2.43 2.51
N SER A 44 -15.57 2.76 3.36
CA SER A 44 -14.65 1.78 3.95
C SER A 44 -15.37 0.81 4.89
N LEU A 45 -16.26 1.30 5.75
CA LEU A 45 -17.05 0.48 6.67
C LEU A 45 -17.90 -0.56 5.93
N PHE A 46 -18.66 -0.13 4.92
CA PHE A 46 -19.48 -1.04 4.12
C PHE A 46 -18.60 -2.02 3.33
N GLY A 47 -17.50 -1.54 2.76
CA GLY A 47 -16.57 -2.36 2.02
C GLY A 47 -15.96 -3.48 2.86
N TYR A 48 -15.47 -3.17 4.07
CA TYR A 48 -14.94 -4.19 4.98
C TYR A 48 -16.02 -5.15 5.47
N THR A 49 -17.26 -4.68 5.67
CA THR A 49 -18.39 -5.55 6.02
C THR A 49 -18.67 -6.57 4.93
N LEU A 50 -18.75 -6.13 3.66
CA LEU A 50 -18.92 -7.00 2.50
C LEU A 50 -17.77 -8.01 2.37
N GLN A 51 -16.53 -7.58 2.59
CA GLN A 51 -15.37 -8.49 2.58
C GLN A 51 -15.42 -9.52 3.71
N ALA A 52 -15.88 -9.13 4.91
CA ALA A 52 -16.01 -10.03 6.06
C ALA A 52 -17.03 -11.15 5.81
N VAL A 53 -18.13 -10.85 5.11
CA VAL A 53 -19.12 -11.84 4.66
C VAL A 53 -18.75 -12.53 3.35
N ASN A 54 -17.54 -12.30 2.83
CA ASN A 54 -17.01 -12.90 1.59
C ASN A 54 -17.79 -12.53 0.31
N LEU A 55 -18.38 -11.34 0.29
CA LEU A 55 -18.98 -10.71 -0.88
C LEU A 55 -18.02 -9.66 -1.47
N THR A 56 -16.75 -10.04 -1.64
CA THR A 56 -15.67 -9.16 -2.12
C THR A 56 -15.95 -8.59 -3.51
N HIS A 57 -16.62 -9.36 -4.37
CA HIS A 57 -17.04 -8.93 -5.71
C HIS A 57 -17.95 -7.68 -5.68
N LEU A 58 -18.89 -7.58 -4.73
CA LEU A 58 -19.76 -6.41 -4.61
C LEU A 58 -18.99 -5.16 -4.20
N TYR A 59 -17.99 -5.31 -3.34
CA TYR A 59 -17.06 -4.22 -3.00
C TYR A 59 -16.24 -3.79 -4.22
N SER A 60 -15.75 -4.74 -5.02
CA SER A 60 -15.03 -4.43 -6.27
C SER A 60 -15.91 -3.66 -7.26
N ILE A 61 -17.18 -4.04 -7.43
CA ILE A 61 -18.14 -3.29 -8.25
C ILE A 61 -18.34 -1.88 -7.70
N ALA A 62 -18.54 -1.72 -6.38
CA ALA A 62 -18.70 -0.41 -5.78
C ALA A 62 -17.48 0.50 -6.03
N SER A 63 -16.27 -0.06 -5.89
CA SER A 63 -15.03 0.67 -6.22
C SER A 63 -14.96 1.07 -7.68
N LEU A 64 -15.41 0.19 -8.59
CA LEU A 64 -15.49 0.49 -10.02
C LEU A 64 -16.51 1.60 -10.31
N ILE A 65 -17.70 1.54 -9.71
CA ILE A 65 -18.73 2.59 -9.82
C ILE A 65 -18.14 3.93 -9.39
N ASN A 66 -17.46 3.99 -8.23
CA ASN A 66 -16.83 5.22 -7.76
C ASN A 66 -15.89 5.83 -8.82
N LYS A 67 -15.00 4.99 -9.38
CA LYS A 67 -14.03 5.43 -10.40
C LYS A 67 -14.69 5.86 -11.71
N ILE A 68 -15.67 5.09 -12.20
CA ILE A 68 -16.36 5.39 -13.47
C ILE A 68 -17.16 6.68 -13.33
N VAL A 69 -17.91 6.86 -12.24
CA VAL A 69 -18.68 8.09 -12.00
C VAL A 69 -17.75 9.29 -11.92
N PHE A 70 -16.61 9.15 -11.22
CA PHE A 70 -15.63 10.22 -11.13
C PHE A 70 -15.00 10.57 -12.49
N VAL A 71 -14.54 9.58 -13.25
CA VAL A 71 -13.94 9.80 -14.58
C VAL A 71 -14.96 10.39 -15.55
N ALA A 72 -16.20 9.90 -15.57
CA ALA A 72 -17.25 10.45 -16.41
C ALA A 72 -17.51 11.94 -16.08
N ALA A 73 -17.55 12.28 -14.79
CA ALA A 73 -17.74 13.66 -14.36
C ALA A 73 -16.53 14.55 -14.70
N LEU A 74 -15.30 14.02 -14.65
CA LEU A 74 -14.10 14.75 -15.12
C LEU A 74 -14.16 15.04 -16.62
N VAL A 75 -14.56 14.06 -17.45
CA VAL A 75 -14.69 14.26 -18.90
C VAL A 75 -15.70 15.37 -19.21
N VAL A 76 -16.82 15.42 -18.48
CA VAL A 76 -17.81 16.49 -18.62
C VAL A 76 -17.23 17.84 -18.19
N LEU A 77 -16.56 17.90 -17.04
CA LEU A 77 -16.02 19.14 -16.48
C LEU A 77 -14.93 19.76 -17.37
N PHE A 78 -13.99 18.93 -17.84
CA PHE A 78 -12.95 19.40 -18.75
C PHE A 78 -13.51 19.69 -20.15
N GLY A 79 -14.54 18.95 -20.60
CA GLY A 79 -15.22 19.22 -21.86
C GLY A 79 -15.97 20.56 -21.89
N THR A 80 -16.42 21.07 -20.74
CA THR A 80 -17.04 22.40 -20.63
C THR A 80 -16.04 23.54 -20.39
N GLY A 81 -14.75 23.23 -20.23
CA GLY A 81 -13.70 24.21 -19.96
C GLY A 81 -13.78 24.86 -18.57
N TYR A 82 -14.55 24.30 -17.63
CA TYR A 82 -14.73 24.87 -16.30
C TYR A 82 -13.69 24.30 -15.32
N GLU A 83 -12.64 25.06 -15.06
CA GLU A 83 -11.54 24.64 -14.18
C GLU A 83 -11.68 25.24 -12.78
N SER A 84 -12.40 24.53 -11.90
CA SER A 84 -12.51 24.91 -10.48
C SER A 84 -12.19 23.73 -9.58
N TYR A 85 -11.19 23.91 -8.70
CA TYR A 85 -10.80 22.90 -7.72
C TYR A 85 -11.96 22.56 -6.76
N ALA A 86 -12.84 23.51 -6.44
CA ALA A 86 -14.00 23.30 -5.58
C ALA A 86 -15.03 22.35 -6.22
N VAL A 87 -15.23 22.47 -7.54
CA VAL A 87 -16.07 21.55 -8.31
C VAL A 87 -15.43 20.17 -8.38
N LEU A 88 -14.12 20.07 -8.56
CA LEU A 88 -13.38 18.80 -8.53
C LEU A 88 -13.56 18.05 -7.21
N ILE A 89 -13.42 18.74 -6.07
CA ILE A 89 -13.66 18.16 -4.74
C ILE A 89 -15.10 17.67 -4.62
N THR A 90 -16.07 18.48 -5.04
CA THR A 90 -17.50 18.16 -4.96
C THR A 90 -17.85 16.92 -5.76
N VAL A 91 -17.38 16.84 -7.01
CA VAL A 91 -17.58 15.71 -7.91
C VAL A 91 -16.94 14.43 -7.35
N TYR A 92 -15.75 14.54 -6.77
CA TYR A 92 -15.07 13.41 -6.14
C TYR A 92 -15.87 12.86 -4.94
N VAL A 93 -16.34 13.74 -4.05
CA VAL A 93 -17.15 13.35 -2.89
C VAL A 93 -18.48 12.72 -3.33
N LEU A 94 -19.15 13.30 -4.33
CA LEU A 94 -20.42 12.79 -4.85
C LEU A 94 -20.28 11.40 -5.46
N SER A 95 -19.21 11.16 -6.23
CA SER A 95 -18.89 9.85 -6.81
C SER A 95 -18.79 8.78 -5.72
N GLN A 96 -18.18 9.12 -4.59
CA GLN A 96 -18.01 8.22 -3.46
C GLN A 96 -19.32 8.00 -2.69
N VAL A 97 -20.19 9.01 -2.60
CA VAL A 97 -21.54 8.86 -2.03
C VAL A 97 -22.36 7.88 -2.87
N VAL A 98 -22.36 8.03 -4.21
CA VAL A 98 -23.07 7.12 -5.13
C VAL A 98 -22.61 5.67 -4.93
N ALA A 99 -21.30 5.45 -4.87
CA ALA A 99 -20.75 4.11 -4.64
C ALA A 99 -21.08 3.54 -3.25
N SER A 100 -21.13 4.39 -2.23
CA SER A 100 -21.52 3.99 -0.87
C SER A 100 -23.00 3.62 -0.77
N LEU A 101 -23.88 4.36 -1.47
CA LEU A 101 -25.30 4.04 -1.56
C LEU A 101 -25.54 2.69 -2.22
N TYR A 102 -24.78 2.36 -3.28
CA TYR A 102 -24.83 1.03 -3.88
C TYR A 102 -24.46 -0.10 -2.89
N MET A 103 -23.41 0.08 -2.08
CA MET A 103 -23.05 -0.91 -1.06
C MET A 103 -24.10 -1.02 0.03
N LEU A 104 -24.68 0.11 0.45
CA LEU A 104 -25.78 0.13 1.42
C LEU A 104 -26.99 -0.66 0.91
N TYR A 105 -27.33 -0.48 -0.38
CA TYR A 105 -28.37 -1.28 -1.04
C TYR A 105 -28.06 -2.78 -1.02
N CYS A 106 -26.81 -3.16 -1.29
CA CYS A 106 -26.37 -4.57 -1.22
C CYS A 106 -26.43 -5.13 0.21
N LEU A 107 -26.21 -4.30 1.22
CA LEU A 107 -26.24 -4.67 2.64
C LEU A 107 -27.65 -4.59 3.27
N ARG A 108 -28.70 -4.27 2.49
CA ARG A 108 -30.07 -4.07 3.00
C ARG A 108 -30.61 -5.21 3.87
N ASP A 109 -30.22 -6.45 3.55
CA ASP A 109 -30.70 -7.63 4.28
C ASP A 109 -30.06 -7.73 5.68
N LEU A 110 -28.87 -7.14 5.87
CA LEU A 110 -28.23 -7.04 7.18
C LEU A 110 -29.05 -6.19 8.16
N PHE A 111 -29.72 -5.15 7.65
CA PHE A 111 -30.57 -4.25 8.44
C PHE A 111 -31.94 -4.85 8.78
N LYS A 112 -32.31 -5.99 8.18
CA LYS A 112 -33.54 -6.72 8.53
C LYS A 112 -33.40 -7.53 9.81
N VAL A 113 -32.17 -7.81 10.23
CA VAL A 113 -31.88 -8.46 11.51
C VAL A 113 -32.01 -7.41 12.62
N GLY A 114 -32.88 -7.67 13.60
CA GLY A 114 -33.18 -6.72 14.68
C GLY A 114 -31.94 -6.25 15.45
N ALA A 115 -32.05 -5.09 16.08
CA ALA A 115 -30.94 -4.51 16.84
C ALA A 115 -30.59 -5.36 18.08
N CYS A 116 -29.29 -5.52 18.33
CA CYS A 116 -28.81 -6.06 19.61
C CYS A 116 -29.04 -5.05 20.75
N ASP A 117 -29.00 -5.52 21.99
CA ASP A 117 -29.05 -4.62 23.14
C ASP A 117 -27.89 -3.61 23.10
N LEU A 118 -28.10 -2.45 23.72
CA LEU A 118 -27.10 -1.37 23.69
C LEU A 118 -25.81 -1.79 24.39
N ARG A 119 -25.89 -2.56 25.49
CA ARG A 119 -24.73 -2.94 26.31
C ARG A 119 -23.83 -3.94 25.57
N SER A 120 -24.38 -4.97 24.94
CA SER A 120 -23.56 -5.88 24.14
C SER A 120 -23.01 -5.19 22.90
N SER A 121 -23.78 -4.30 22.27
CA SER A 121 -23.31 -3.50 21.14
C SER A 121 -22.10 -2.65 21.49
N VAL A 122 -22.12 -1.94 22.63
CA VAL A 122 -20.95 -1.16 23.11
C VAL A 122 -19.76 -2.09 23.38
N SER A 123 -19.97 -3.22 24.04
CA SER A 123 -18.89 -4.17 24.35
C SER A 123 -18.21 -4.72 23.08
N LEU A 124 -19.00 -5.03 22.04
CA LEU A 124 -18.48 -5.47 20.75
C LEU A 124 -17.68 -4.36 20.06
N VAL A 125 -18.22 -3.14 20.02
CA VAL A 125 -17.53 -1.98 19.42
C VAL A 125 -16.19 -1.71 20.09
N ILE A 126 -16.11 -1.80 21.43
CA ILE A 126 -14.84 -1.61 22.14
C ILE A 126 -13.81 -2.67 21.76
N LYS A 127 -14.21 -3.95 21.64
CA LYS A 127 -13.32 -5.03 21.19
C LYS A 127 -12.83 -4.81 19.76
N ASP A 128 -13.70 -4.32 18.89
CA ASP A 128 -13.35 -3.99 17.51
C ASP A 128 -12.37 -2.80 17.46
N ILE A 129 -12.60 -1.76 18.26
CA ILE A 129 -11.67 -0.62 18.39
C ILE A 129 -10.30 -1.08 18.91
N GLU A 130 -10.26 -1.95 19.92
CA GLU A 130 -9.00 -2.40 20.52
C GLU A 130 -8.11 -3.14 19.51
N SER A 131 -8.70 -3.95 18.63
CA SER A 131 -7.95 -4.62 17.56
C SER A 131 -7.69 -3.68 16.37
N GLY A 132 -8.70 -2.90 15.97
CA GLY A 132 -8.68 -1.99 14.85
C GLY A 132 -7.66 -0.86 14.99
N ILE A 133 -7.50 -0.28 16.18
CA ILE A 133 -6.54 0.82 16.40
C ILE A 133 -5.10 0.38 16.16
N LYS A 134 -4.76 -0.86 16.52
CA LYS A 134 -3.42 -1.43 16.27
C LYS A 134 -3.15 -1.54 14.77
N VAL A 135 -4.14 -1.99 14.00
CA VAL A 135 -4.06 -2.08 12.53
C VAL A 135 -4.02 -0.70 11.88
N MET A 136 -4.83 0.24 12.36
CA MET A 136 -4.89 1.62 11.85
C MET A 136 -3.56 2.35 12.07
N VAL A 137 -3.01 2.31 13.29
CA VAL A 137 -1.72 2.95 13.59
C VAL A 137 -0.59 2.26 12.81
N ALA A 138 -0.63 0.94 12.64
CA ALA A 138 0.32 0.23 11.80
C ALA A 138 0.28 0.71 10.33
N PHE A 139 -0.92 0.94 9.78
CA PHE A 139 -1.09 1.46 8.43
C PHE A 139 -0.50 2.87 8.30
N TYR A 140 -0.84 3.79 9.19
CA TYR A 140 -0.30 5.15 9.15
C TYR A 140 1.21 5.19 9.38
N ALA A 141 1.74 4.37 10.29
CA ALA A 141 3.18 4.25 10.48
C ALA A 141 3.88 3.77 9.19
N SER A 142 3.30 2.80 8.48
CA SER A 142 3.80 2.36 7.17
C SER A 142 3.81 3.49 6.14
N SER A 143 2.72 4.26 6.04
CA SER A 143 2.59 5.38 5.10
C SER A 143 3.54 6.53 5.44
N LEU A 144 3.78 6.77 6.72
CA LEU A 144 4.67 7.83 7.21
C LEU A 144 6.15 7.58 6.89
N ILE A 145 6.57 6.33 6.61
CA ILE A 145 7.93 6.07 6.11
C ILE A 145 8.20 6.88 4.84
N VAL A 146 7.26 6.84 3.89
CA VAL A 146 7.34 7.56 2.61
C VAL A 146 6.92 9.02 2.79
N GLY A 147 5.86 9.27 3.56
CA GLY A 147 5.33 10.61 3.80
C GLY A 147 6.34 11.54 4.47
N PHE A 148 7.04 11.07 5.50
CA PHE A 148 8.05 11.88 6.19
C PHE A 148 9.24 12.19 5.27
N ALA A 149 9.69 11.23 4.46
CA ALA A 149 10.74 11.47 3.48
C ALA A 149 10.36 12.57 2.47
N ARG A 150 9.11 12.59 1.99
CA ARG A 150 8.60 13.66 1.13
C ARG A 150 8.62 15.02 1.82
N ILE A 151 8.13 15.09 3.06
CA ILE A 151 8.15 16.33 3.86
C ILE A 151 9.58 16.82 4.05
N MET A 152 10.52 15.93 4.36
CA MET A 152 11.94 16.30 4.53
C MET A 152 12.55 16.85 3.24
N VAL A 153 12.21 16.29 2.08
CA VAL A 153 12.69 16.83 0.80
C VAL A 153 12.04 18.18 0.48
N GLU A 154 10.73 18.31 0.67
CA GLU A 154 9.99 19.56 0.47
C GLU A 154 10.56 20.73 1.30
N LEU A 155 10.94 20.47 2.56
CA LEU A 155 11.47 21.50 3.44
C LEU A 155 12.92 21.93 3.15
N ASN A 156 13.68 21.14 2.40
CA ASN A 156 15.13 21.34 2.25
C ASN A 156 15.60 21.50 0.79
N TRP A 157 14.76 21.16 -0.20
CA TRP A 157 15.07 21.21 -1.62
C TRP A 157 14.02 21.96 -2.44
N SER A 158 14.31 22.17 -3.72
CA SER A 158 13.40 22.84 -4.64
C SER A 158 12.13 22.02 -4.91
N ILE A 159 11.08 22.72 -5.39
CA ILE A 159 9.81 22.10 -5.78
C ILE A 159 10.02 21.08 -6.92
N GLU A 160 10.96 21.35 -7.83
CA GLU A 160 11.32 20.46 -8.94
C GLU A 160 11.89 19.13 -8.42
N GLU A 161 12.88 19.20 -7.53
CA GLU A 161 13.49 18.02 -6.91
C GLU A 161 12.50 17.21 -6.07
N PHE A 162 11.64 17.89 -5.31
CA PHE A 162 10.51 17.26 -4.62
C PHE A 162 9.60 16.53 -5.61
N GLY A 163 9.30 17.17 -6.75
CA GLY A 163 8.49 16.62 -7.83
C GLY A 163 9.05 15.30 -8.36
N LEU A 164 10.36 15.25 -8.64
CA LEU A 164 11.04 14.05 -9.13
C LEU A 164 10.95 12.88 -8.14
N LEU A 165 11.27 13.11 -6.85
CA LEU A 165 11.18 12.06 -5.82
C LEU A 165 9.73 11.63 -5.59
N SER A 166 8.81 12.59 -5.49
CA SER A 166 7.38 12.32 -5.27
C SER A 166 6.77 11.54 -6.42
N PHE A 167 7.17 11.84 -7.66
CA PHE A 167 6.78 11.07 -8.84
C PHE A 167 7.27 9.62 -8.73
N ALA A 168 8.55 9.40 -8.48
CA ALA A 168 9.12 8.06 -8.32
C ALA A 168 8.40 7.22 -7.24
N LEU A 169 8.19 7.81 -6.06
CA LEU A 169 7.51 7.13 -4.95
C LEU A 169 6.02 6.89 -5.23
N SER A 170 5.37 7.77 -6.00
CA SER A 170 3.97 7.61 -6.39
C SER A 170 3.79 6.51 -7.44
N THR A 171 4.73 6.37 -8.37
CA THR A 171 4.77 5.26 -9.32
C THR A 171 4.92 3.90 -8.62
N VAL A 172 5.81 3.82 -7.62
CA VAL A 172 5.91 2.63 -6.76
C VAL A 172 4.59 2.36 -6.02
N SER A 173 3.98 3.39 -5.46
CA SER A 173 2.69 3.28 -4.75
C SER A 173 1.56 2.79 -5.68
N PHE A 174 1.56 3.21 -6.94
CA PHE A 174 0.64 2.74 -7.96
C PHE A 174 0.80 1.23 -8.21
N VAL A 175 2.03 0.73 -8.37
CA VAL A 175 2.30 -0.73 -8.51
C VAL A 175 1.84 -1.48 -7.25
N LEU A 176 2.14 -0.96 -6.06
CA LEU A 176 1.71 -1.56 -4.80
C LEU A 176 0.19 -1.56 -4.62
N ALA A 177 -0.54 -0.62 -5.21
CA ALA A 177 -1.99 -0.60 -5.15
C ALA A 177 -2.61 -1.83 -5.84
N PHE A 178 -2.05 -2.31 -6.94
CA PHE A 178 -2.48 -3.56 -7.60
C PHE A 178 -2.22 -4.77 -6.72
N ILE A 179 -1.03 -4.84 -6.12
CA ILE A 179 -0.65 -5.88 -5.15
C ILE A 179 -1.62 -5.88 -3.94
N GLY A 180 -2.04 -4.70 -3.48
CA GLY A 180 -3.01 -4.55 -2.41
C GLY A 180 -4.36 -5.22 -2.71
N GLN A 181 -4.83 -5.18 -3.97
CA GLN A 181 -6.07 -5.84 -4.37
C GLN A 181 -5.98 -7.37 -4.27
N ILE A 182 -4.84 -7.94 -4.67
CA ILE A 182 -4.60 -9.38 -4.54
C ILE A 182 -4.60 -9.78 -3.05
N SER A 183 -3.97 -8.96 -2.20
CA SER A 183 -3.92 -9.17 -0.74
C SER A 183 -5.31 -9.21 -0.11
N MET A 184 -6.21 -8.30 -0.54
CA MET A 184 -7.60 -8.23 -0.06
C MET A 184 -8.36 -9.54 -0.33
N VAL A 185 -8.21 -10.11 -1.53
CA VAL A 185 -8.91 -11.35 -1.91
C VAL A 185 -8.30 -12.57 -1.22
N MET A 186 -7.00 -12.55 -0.94
CA MET A 186 -6.33 -13.63 -0.20
C MET A 186 -6.75 -13.72 1.26
N PHE A 187 -7.08 -12.59 1.91
CA PHE A 187 -7.37 -12.57 3.34
C PHE A 187 -8.54 -13.49 3.76
N PRO A 188 -9.73 -13.44 3.12
CA PRO A 188 -10.84 -14.36 3.43
C PRO A 188 -10.49 -15.83 3.18
N VAL A 189 -9.72 -16.13 2.13
CA VAL A 189 -9.32 -17.49 1.77
C VAL A 189 -8.40 -18.07 2.84
N LEU A 190 -7.40 -17.31 3.28
CA LEU A 190 -6.46 -17.74 4.32
C LEU A 190 -7.15 -17.94 5.67
N ARG A 191 -8.07 -17.05 6.05
CA ARG A 191 -8.79 -17.11 7.34
C ARG A 191 -9.64 -18.38 7.50
N ARG A 192 -10.08 -18.99 6.40
CA ARG A 192 -10.93 -20.19 6.39
C ARG A 192 -10.17 -21.51 6.44
N MET A 193 -8.85 -21.49 6.22
CA MET A 193 -8.04 -22.71 6.19
C MET A 193 -7.60 -23.15 7.58
N GLY A 194 -7.44 -24.46 7.77
CA GLY A 194 -6.87 -25.03 9.00
C GLY A 194 -5.38 -24.73 9.15
N GLY A 195 -4.83 -24.92 10.35
CA GLY A 195 -3.45 -24.54 10.68
C GLY A 195 -2.38 -25.13 9.75
N ASP A 196 -2.44 -26.42 9.44
CA ASP A 196 -1.43 -27.05 8.58
C ASP A 196 -1.59 -26.71 7.10
N GLU A 197 -2.84 -26.52 6.63
CA GLU A 197 -3.11 -25.99 5.29
C GLU A 197 -2.59 -24.56 5.13
N GLN A 198 -2.76 -23.72 6.16
CA GLN A 198 -2.21 -22.36 6.18
C GLN A 198 -0.68 -22.35 6.06
N LYS A 199 0.02 -23.29 6.73
CA LYS A 199 1.49 -23.42 6.61
C LYS A 199 1.92 -23.81 5.21
N GLN A 200 1.26 -24.81 4.62
CA GLN A 200 1.58 -25.26 3.26
C GLN A 200 1.33 -24.15 2.23
N ARG A 201 0.21 -23.44 2.36
CA ARG A 201 -0.14 -22.30 1.50
C ARG A 201 0.81 -21.14 1.67
N PHE A 202 1.27 -20.87 2.89
CA PHE A 202 2.29 -19.85 3.14
C PHE A 202 3.53 -20.13 2.31
N PHE A 203 4.03 -21.37 2.36
CA PHE A 203 5.23 -21.76 1.63
C PHE A 203 5.05 -21.65 0.11
N GLN A 204 3.89 -22.07 -0.42
CA GLN A 204 3.58 -21.97 -1.85
C GLN A 204 3.54 -20.51 -2.33
N ILE A 205 2.78 -19.65 -1.64
CA ILE A 205 2.65 -18.23 -2.00
C ILE A 205 4.00 -17.54 -1.87
N ARG A 206 4.71 -17.77 -0.76
CA ARG A 206 6.05 -17.23 -0.54
C ARG A 206 6.99 -17.58 -1.70
N ASN A 207 7.08 -18.85 -2.07
CA ASN A 207 7.98 -19.28 -3.14
C ASN A 207 7.60 -18.67 -4.49
N ALA A 208 6.30 -18.48 -4.76
CA ALA A 208 5.83 -17.74 -5.92
C ALA A 208 6.27 -16.26 -5.87
N LEU A 209 6.11 -15.59 -4.74
CA LEU A 209 6.49 -14.18 -4.59
C LEU A 209 8.01 -13.96 -4.70
N VAL A 210 8.82 -14.87 -4.16
CA VAL A 210 10.29 -14.86 -4.26
C VAL A 210 10.75 -14.90 -5.72
N VAL A 211 9.98 -15.53 -6.62
CA VAL A 211 10.28 -15.62 -8.06
C VAL A 211 9.66 -14.46 -8.83
N ILE A 212 8.38 -14.16 -8.57
CA ILE A 212 7.58 -13.22 -9.37
C ILE A 212 7.92 -11.76 -9.06
N LEU A 213 8.02 -11.37 -7.78
CA LEU A 213 8.17 -9.95 -7.45
C LEU A 213 9.48 -9.33 -7.97
N PRO A 214 10.65 -10.00 -7.91
CA PRO A 214 11.88 -9.42 -8.44
C PRO A 214 11.90 -9.27 -9.98
N LEU A 215 10.91 -9.81 -10.71
CA LEU A 215 10.75 -9.50 -12.14
C LEU A 215 10.56 -8.00 -12.39
N VAL A 216 10.10 -7.24 -11.40
CA VAL A 216 9.98 -5.78 -11.49
C VAL A 216 11.31 -5.12 -11.82
N TYR A 217 12.45 -5.69 -11.39
CA TYR A 217 13.79 -5.19 -11.73
C TYR A 217 14.11 -5.41 -13.20
N VAL A 218 13.67 -6.53 -13.77
CA VAL A 218 13.88 -6.89 -15.18
C VAL A 218 13.00 -6.05 -16.10
N VAL A 219 11.78 -5.74 -15.65
CA VAL A 219 10.82 -4.90 -16.38
C VAL A 219 11.17 -3.41 -16.28
N TYR A 220 11.84 -2.98 -15.21
CA TYR A 220 12.19 -1.57 -14.99
C TYR A 220 12.89 -0.91 -16.19
N PRO A 221 13.97 -1.45 -16.78
CA PRO A 221 14.63 -0.83 -17.92
C PRO A 221 13.71 -0.63 -19.14
N LEU A 222 12.79 -1.57 -19.38
CA LEU A 222 11.79 -1.47 -20.45
C LEU A 222 10.80 -0.32 -20.16
N GLY A 223 10.35 -0.22 -18.91
CA GLY A 223 9.50 0.88 -18.46
C GLY A 223 10.21 2.24 -18.49
N ALA A 224 11.49 2.28 -18.13
CA ALA A 224 12.31 3.48 -18.16
C ALA A 224 12.45 4.02 -19.59
N PHE A 225 12.70 3.15 -20.57
CA PHE A 225 12.73 3.52 -21.99
C PHE A 225 11.40 4.14 -22.46
N PHE A 226 10.27 3.54 -22.07
CA PHE A 226 8.95 4.09 -22.37
C PHE A 226 8.72 5.45 -21.70
N LEU A 227 9.16 5.61 -20.44
CA LEU A 227 9.03 6.86 -19.70
C LEU A 227 9.87 7.98 -20.31
N THR A 228 11.12 7.71 -20.72
CA THR A 228 11.97 8.72 -21.37
C THR A 228 11.38 9.21 -22.69
N TRP A 229 10.66 8.34 -23.41
CA TRP A 229 9.99 8.72 -24.64
C TRP A 229 8.70 9.52 -24.39
N TRP A 230 7.93 9.16 -23.35
CA TRP A 230 6.66 9.79 -23.06
C TRP A 230 6.78 11.10 -22.26
N LEU A 231 7.64 11.12 -21.24
CA LEU A 231 7.88 12.22 -20.30
C LEU A 231 9.40 12.51 -20.19
N PRO A 232 10.01 13.14 -21.22
CA PRO A 232 11.46 13.39 -21.23
C PRO A 232 11.92 14.29 -20.09
N ASP A 233 11.10 15.25 -19.67
CA ASP A 233 11.38 16.18 -18.57
C ASP A 233 11.50 15.48 -17.20
N PHE A 234 11.02 14.24 -17.07
CA PHE A 234 11.12 13.43 -15.85
C PHE A 234 12.20 12.34 -15.94
N SER A 235 13.12 12.43 -16.90
CA SER A 235 14.22 11.48 -17.06
C SER A 235 15.07 11.34 -15.78
N ASP A 236 15.33 12.44 -15.07
CA ASP A 236 16.04 12.43 -13.79
C ASP A 236 15.27 11.68 -12.69
N ALA A 237 13.95 11.59 -12.78
CA ALA A 237 13.14 10.83 -11.83
C ALA A 237 13.36 9.31 -11.95
N LEU A 238 13.92 8.83 -13.08
CA LEU A 238 14.21 7.42 -13.29
C LEU A 238 15.24 6.91 -12.30
N LEU A 239 16.25 7.71 -11.94
CA LEU A 239 17.23 7.30 -10.94
C LEU A 239 16.54 7.03 -9.59
N TYR A 240 15.68 7.95 -9.13
CA TYR A 240 14.92 7.78 -7.89
C TYR A 240 13.94 6.62 -7.97
N LEU A 241 13.30 6.41 -9.12
CA LEU A 241 12.40 5.29 -9.36
C LEU A 241 13.15 3.95 -9.30
N GLY A 242 14.32 3.87 -9.94
CA GLY A 242 15.21 2.72 -9.89
C GLY A 242 15.63 2.39 -8.45
N ILE A 243 16.06 3.39 -7.68
CA ILE A 243 16.37 3.20 -6.25
C ILE A 243 15.15 2.71 -5.47
N ALA A 244 13.95 3.20 -5.80
CA ALA A 244 12.71 2.85 -5.13
C ALA A 244 12.11 1.49 -5.56
N MET A 245 12.51 0.90 -6.69
CA MET A 245 11.95 -0.37 -7.19
C MET A 245 11.98 -1.54 -6.18
N PRO A 246 12.99 -1.69 -5.29
CA PRO A 246 12.96 -2.71 -4.26
C PRO A 246 11.77 -2.62 -3.31
N ILE A 247 11.16 -1.45 -3.16
CA ILE A 247 9.92 -1.29 -2.39
C ILE A 247 8.81 -2.18 -3.00
N CYS A 248 8.69 -2.28 -4.32
CA CYS A 248 7.72 -3.17 -4.97
C CYS A 248 7.90 -4.64 -4.56
N VAL A 249 9.15 -5.08 -4.35
CA VAL A 249 9.46 -6.44 -3.91
C VAL A 249 9.19 -6.62 -2.42
N PHE A 250 9.79 -5.78 -1.58
CA PHE A 250 9.74 -5.97 -0.13
C PHE A 250 8.41 -5.57 0.48
N ASP A 251 7.86 -4.41 0.10
CA ASP A 251 6.54 -4.00 0.56
C ASP A 251 5.44 -4.82 -0.11
N GLY A 252 5.64 -5.19 -1.38
CA GLY A 252 4.70 -6.06 -2.07
C GLY A 252 4.55 -7.42 -1.40
N LYS A 253 5.68 -8.06 -1.08
CA LYS A 253 5.70 -9.32 -0.32
C LYS A 253 5.16 -9.14 1.09
N PHE A 254 5.51 -8.04 1.76
CA PHE A 254 5.00 -7.76 3.10
C PHE A 254 3.46 -7.65 3.09
N ASN A 255 2.88 -6.88 2.17
CA ASN A 255 1.44 -6.66 2.09
C ASN A 255 0.69 -7.96 1.72
N LEU A 256 1.17 -8.71 0.72
CA LEU A 256 0.54 -9.96 0.29
C LEU A 256 0.62 -11.07 1.33
N LEU A 257 1.81 -11.26 1.91
CA LEU A 257 2.11 -12.42 2.73
C LEU A 257 2.09 -12.07 4.22
N CYS A 258 3.02 -11.21 4.67
CA CYS A 258 3.25 -11.00 6.10
C CYS A 258 2.07 -10.30 6.78
N SER A 259 1.61 -9.17 6.25
CA SER A 259 0.50 -8.38 6.78
C SER A 259 -0.78 -9.22 6.84
N THR A 260 -1.09 -9.95 5.75
CA THR A 260 -2.25 -10.83 5.67
C THR A 260 -2.21 -11.92 6.74
N TYR A 261 -1.08 -12.61 6.90
CA TYR A 261 -0.94 -13.67 7.91
C TYR A 261 -0.96 -13.13 9.34
N LEU A 262 -0.30 -12.00 9.63
CA LEU A 262 -0.34 -11.38 10.96
C LEU A 262 -1.77 -10.99 11.36
N LYS A 263 -2.58 -10.49 10.40
CA LYS A 263 -4.00 -10.21 10.63
C LYS A 263 -4.82 -11.49 10.85
N VAL A 264 -4.56 -12.55 10.09
CA VAL A 264 -5.27 -13.84 10.25
C VAL A 264 -4.95 -14.51 11.59
N LEU A 265 -3.69 -14.46 12.02
CA LEU A 265 -3.20 -15.07 13.27
C LEU A 265 -3.48 -14.22 14.52
N ARG A 266 -4.14 -13.05 14.37
CA ARG A 266 -4.40 -12.08 15.44
C ARG A 266 -3.14 -11.58 16.16
N ASP A 267 -2.10 -11.34 15.36
CA ASP A 267 -0.82 -10.76 15.79
C ASP A 267 -0.75 -9.25 15.48
N GLU A 268 -1.85 -8.51 15.68
CA GLU A 268 -1.92 -7.08 15.33
C GLU A 268 -0.94 -6.24 16.15
N ARG A 269 -0.60 -6.68 17.36
CA ARG A 269 0.45 -6.05 18.20
C ARG A 269 1.82 -6.11 17.53
N TYR A 270 2.16 -7.23 16.90
CA TYR A 270 3.42 -7.37 16.17
C TYR A 270 3.39 -6.61 14.84
N LEU A 271 2.24 -6.60 14.16
CA LEU A 271 2.05 -5.77 12.97
C LEU A 271 2.30 -4.29 13.30
N LEU A 272 1.73 -3.80 14.40
CA LEU A 272 1.96 -2.45 14.91
C LEU A 272 3.43 -2.19 15.22
N LEU A 273 4.04 -3.05 16.03
CA LEU A 273 5.44 -2.90 16.44
C LEU A 273 6.39 -2.80 15.25
N LEU A 274 6.24 -3.68 14.25
CA LEU A 274 7.10 -3.72 13.07
C LEU A 274 6.95 -2.47 12.20
N ASN A 275 5.72 -1.97 12.01
CA ASN A 275 5.49 -0.75 11.24
C ASN A 275 6.00 0.50 11.97
N VAL A 276 5.76 0.62 13.28
CA VAL A 276 6.26 1.74 14.09
C VAL A 276 7.78 1.73 14.16
N ALA A 277 8.41 0.57 14.36
CA ALA A 277 9.87 0.45 14.36
C ALA A 277 10.46 0.90 13.01
N ALA A 278 9.86 0.45 11.90
CA ALA A 278 10.29 0.86 10.57
C ALA A 278 10.07 2.35 10.29
N MET A 279 8.98 2.93 10.79
CA MET A 279 8.73 4.38 10.73
C MET A 279 9.81 5.16 11.46
N VAL A 280 10.17 4.75 12.69
CA VAL A 280 11.23 5.41 13.47
C VAL A 280 12.57 5.30 12.76
N VAL A 281 12.90 4.12 12.22
CA VAL A 281 14.12 3.94 11.40
C VAL A 281 14.09 4.83 10.15
N GLY A 282 12.95 4.93 9.47
CA GLY A 282 12.81 5.78 8.28
C GLY A 282 12.95 7.26 8.58
N ILE A 283 12.34 7.73 9.67
CA ILE A 283 12.50 9.11 10.15
C ILE A 283 13.97 9.39 10.46
N ALA A 284 14.63 8.51 11.22
CA ALA A 284 16.03 8.68 11.58
C ALA A 284 16.95 8.69 10.34
N LEU A 285 16.77 7.75 9.41
CA LEU A 285 17.56 7.70 8.18
C LEU A 285 17.31 8.92 7.28
N SER A 286 16.08 9.42 7.22
CA SER A 286 15.75 10.63 6.47
C SER A 286 16.43 11.86 7.08
N LEU A 287 16.38 12.02 8.40
CA LEU A 287 17.07 13.11 9.09
C LEU A 287 18.58 13.06 8.88
N ILE A 288 19.19 11.88 8.96
CA ILE A 288 20.62 11.70 8.68
C ILE A 288 20.93 12.03 7.22
N ALA A 289 20.12 11.55 6.27
CA ALA A 289 20.30 11.82 4.85
C ALA A 289 20.24 13.33 4.53
N VAL A 290 19.32 14.07 5.16
CA VAL A 290 19.19 15.51 4.94
C VAL A 290 20.30 16.31 5.62
N HIS A 291 20.53 16.09 6.92
CA HIS A 291 21.44 16.95 7.68
C HIS A 291 22.92 16.58 7.53
N VAL A 292 23.23 15.30 7.32
CA VAL A 292 24.63 14.83 7.21
C VAL A 292 25.04 14.71 5.75
N PHE A 293 24.27 13.98 4.94
CA PHE A 293 24.63 13.68 3.55
C PHE A 293 24.17 14.74 2.54
N LYS A 294 23.18 15.57 2.91
CA LYS A 294 22.57 16.60 2.04
C LYS A 294 22.23 16.06 0.65
N SER A 295 21.62 14.87 0.59
CA SER A 295 21.33 14.22 -0.69
C SER A 295 20.00 13.46 -0.68
N ILE A 296 19.19 13.73 -1.71
CA ILE A 296 17.90 13.07 -1.96
C ILE A 296 18.08 11.58 -2.24
N ILE A 297 19.19 11.18 -2.85
CA ILE A 297 19.54 9.77 -3.10
C ILE A 297 19.61 9.01 -1.77
N PHE A 298 20.25 9.60 -0.75
CA PHE A 298 20.32 9.00 0.59
C PHE A 298 18.95 8.98 1.28
N VAL A 299 18.08 9.96 1.04
CA VAL A 299 16.69 9.93 1.54
C VAL A 299 15.95 8.75 0.92
N ALA A 300 16.01 8.57 -0.40
CA ALA A 300 15.39 7.46 -1.11
C ALA A 300 15.94 6.09 -0.64
N MET A 301 17.26 5.96 -0.48
CA MET A 301 17.88 4.74 0.08
C MET A 301 17.42 4.49 1.53
N GLY A 302 17.26 5.53 2.34
CA GLY A 302 16.75 5.43 3.71
C GLY A 302 15.31 4.89 3.78
N VAL A 303 14.44 5.36 2.89
CA VAL A 303 13.07 4.83 2.74
C VAL A 303 13.10 3.35 2.39
N VAL A 304 13.89 2.98 1.37
CA VAL A 304 14.03 1.58 0.92
C VAL A 304 14.56 0.70 2.06
N ALA A 305 15.62 1.12 2.74
CA ALA A 305 16.22 0.37 3.85
C ALA A 305 15.22 0.13 4.99
N SER A 306 14.39 1.13 5.32
CA SER A 306 13.36 1.02 6.36
C SER A 306 12.27 0.01 6.00
N ILE A 307 11.86 0.01 4.73
CA ILE A 307 10.87 -0.94 4.20
C ILE A 307 11.44 -2.37 4.15
N VAL A 308 12.70 -2.52 3.72
CA VAL A 308 13.43 -3.80 3.72
C VAL A 308 13.54 -4.34 5.13
N PHE A 309 13.97 -3.52 6.09
CA PHE A 309 14.07 -3.89 7.50
C PHE A 309 12.76 -4.46 8.03
N ARG A 310 11.64 -3.76 7.78
CA ARG A 310 10.30 -4.20 8.19
C ARG A 310 9.91 -5.53 7.56
N SER A 311 10.07 -5.65 6.25
CA SER A 311 9.65 -6.83 5.48
C SER A 311 10.43 -8.07 5.91
N VAL A 312 11.76 -7.95 6.03
CA VAL A 312 12.65 -9.02 6.50
C VAL A 312 12.30 -9.42 7.93
N SER A 313 12.11 -8.44 8.83
CA SER A 313 11.77 -8.71 10.23
C SER A 313 10.42 -9.42 10.38
N ALA A 314 9.42 -9.02 9.60
CA ALA A 314 8.10 -9.63 9.60
C ALA A 314 8.14 -11.08 9.09
N GLU A 315 8.84 -11.34 7.99
CA GLU A 315 8.95 -12.69 7.44
C GLU A 315 9.74 -13.62 8.37
N LEU A 316 10.83 -13.13 8.98
CA LEU A 316 11.59 -13.90 9.97
C LEU A 316 10.76 -14.27 11.19
N PHE A 317 9.99 -13.30 11.72
CA PHE A 317 9.10 -13.54 12.85
C PHE A 317 8.07 -14.62 12.52
N LEU A 318 7.36 -14.47 11.40
CA LEU A 318 6.30 -15.37 10.99
C LEU A 318 6.83 -16.78 10.68
N ALA A 319 7.92 -16.87 9.89
CA ALA A 319 8.53 -18.13 9.53
C ALA A 319 9.06 -18.89 10.76
N ARG A 320 9.82 -18.23 11.65
CA ARG A 320 10.42 -18.90 12.80
C ARG A 320 9.41 -19.22 13.90
N ARG A 321 8.58 -18.26 14.32
CA ARG A 321 7.74 -18.40 15.52
C ARG A 321 6.38 -19.01 15.26
N ARG A 322 5.81 -18.88 14.05
CA ARG A 322 4.47 -19.41 13.75
C ARG A 322 4.51 -20.66 12.89
N LEU A 323 5.51 -20.78 12.01
CA LEU A 323 5.54 -21.81 10.97
C LEU A 323 6.68 -22.83 11.14
N GLY A 324 7.67 -22.55 12.00
CA GLY A 324 8.83 -23.44 12.21
C GLY A 324 9.77 -23.54 11.00
N LEU A 325 9.78 -22.55 10.10
CA LEU A 325 10.52 -22.55 8.85
C LEU A 325 11.80 -21.70 8.95
N ARG A 326 12.86 -22.15 8.28
CA ARG A 326 14.13 -21.40 8.15
C ARG A 326 14.18 -20.69 6.78
N VAL A 327 13.96 -19.38 6.78
CA VAL A 327 13.91 -18.55 5.56
C VAL A 327 15.10 -17.60 5.38
N GLY A 328 16.03 -17.57 6.34
CA GLY A 328 17.10 -16.56 6.38
C GLY A 328 17.99 -16.51 5.13
N ARG A 329 18.32 -17.66 4.54
CA ARG A 329 19.13 -17.73 3.30
C ARG A 329 18.43 -17.04 2.13
N TYR A 330 17.13 -17.27 1.97
CA TYR A 330 16.34 -16.67 0.90
C TYR A 330 16.23 -15.15 1.08
N LEU A 331 15.96 -14.70 2.30
CA LEU A 331 15.91 -13.27 2.63
C LEU A 331 17.25 -12.57 2.36
N ALA A 332 18.36 -13.20 2.71
CA ALA A 332 19.69 -12.68 2.40
C ALA A 332 19.91 -12.56 0.88
N SER A 333 19.46 -13.55 0.09
CA SER A 333 19.56 -13.48 -1.37
C SER A 333 18.69 -12.38 -1.99
N GLU A 334 17.50 -12.13 -1.44
CA GLU A 334 16.61 -11.05 -1.89
C GLU A 334 17.21 -9.66 -1.59
N VAL A 335 17.74 -9.48 -0.39
CA VAL A 335 18.44 -8.23 -0.01
C VAL A 335 19.68 -8.02 -0.86
N CYS A 336 20.47 -9.08 -1.10
CA CYS A 336 21.63 -9.02 -1.98
C CYS A 336 21.24 -8.58 -3.41
N LEU A 337 20.17 -9.17 -3.97
CA LEU A 337 19.70 -8.78 -5.31
C LEU A 337 19.28 -7.31 -5.35
N ALA A 338 18.59 -6.82 -4.33
CA ALA A 338 18.18 -5.42 -4.25
C ALA A 338 19.38 -4.46 -4.16
N ILE A 339 20.40 -4.81 -3.37
CA ILE A 339 21.64 -4.02 -3.29
C ILE A 339 22.36 -3.98 -4.64
N VAL A 340 22.50 -5.13 -5.30
CA VAL A 340 23.10 -5.22 -6.65
C VAL A 340 22.31 -4.36 -7.63
N PHE A 341 20.97 -4.44 -7.62
CA PHE A 341 20.12 -3.64 -8.49
C PHE A 341 20.29 -2.13 -8.25
N ILE A 342 20.22 -1.67 -6.99
CA ILE A 342 20.44 -0.26 -6.66
C ILE A 342 21.83 0.20 -7.11
N THR A 343 22.85 -0.63 -6.92
CA THR A 343 24.23 -0.31 -7.34
C THR A 343 24.33 -0.13 -8.86
N ILE A 344 23.67 -0.99 -9.65
CA ILE A 344 23.61 -0.85 -11.10
C ILE A 344 22.96 0.49 -11.49
N GLN A 345 21.89 0.91 -10.81
CA GLN A 345 21.25 2.20 -11.08
C GLN A 345 22.15 3.39 -10.74
N LEU A 346 22.86 3.33 -9.60
CA LEU A 346 23.77 4.40 -9.17
C LEU A 346 24.98 4.55 -10.09
N LEU A 347 25.44 3.47 -10.72
CA LEU A 347 26.55 3.51 -11.69
C LEU A 347 26.13 4.07 -13.05
N ASN A 348 24.83 4.22 -13.30
CA ASN A 348 24.23 4.76 -14.53
C ASN A 348 24.87 4.25 -15.84
N ILE A 349 25.10 2.94 -15.95
CA ILE A 349 25.76 2.34 -17.11
C ILE A 349 24.72 2.07 -18.21
N GLU A 350 24.54 3.04 -19.12
CA GLU A 350 23.48 3.02 -20.15
C GLU A 350 23.45 1.73 -21.00
N ALA A 351 24.57 1.33 -21.61
CA ALA A 351 24.61 0.20 -22.53
C ALA A 351 24.66 -1.19 -21.85
N MET A 352 25.14 -1.28 -20.60
CA MET A 352 25.33 -2.56 -19.90
C MET A 352 24.31 -2.81 -18.78
N GLY A 353 23.51 -1.80 -18.40
CA GLY A 353 22.57 -1.89 -17.28
C GLY A 353 21.56 -3.03 -17.45
N LEU A 354 20.95 -3.16 -18.64
CA LEU A 354 19.96 -4.21 -18.89
C LEU A 354 20.58 -5.63 -18.83
N PRO A 355 21.64 -5.96 -19.59
CA PRO A 355 22.31 -7.26 -19.47
C PRO A 355 22.74 -7.61 -18.03
N LEU A 356 23.26 -6.63 -17.28
CA LEU A 356 23.69 -6.83 -15.89
C LEU A 356 22.52 -7.18 -14.96
N VAL A 357 21.38 -6.49 -15.09
CA VAL A 357 20.16 -6.78 -14.31
C VAL A 357 19.64 -8.18 -14.63
N TRP A 358 19.60 -8.56 -15.90
CA TRP A 358 19.22 -9.90 -16.32
C TRP A 358 20.14 -10.98 -15.74
N CYS A 359 21.46 -10.78 -15.83
CA CYS A 359 22.44 -11.70 -15.26
C CYS A 359 22.29 -11.85 -13.73
N ALA A 360 22.13 -10.73 -13.02
CA ALA A 360 21.91 -10.71 -11.57
C ALA A 360 20.63 -11.47 -11.19
N TYR A 361 19.54 -11.28 -11.94
CA TYR A 361 18.28 -11.98 -11.70
C TYR A 361 18.39 -13.49 -12.00
N LEU A 362 19.04 -13.90 -13.08
CA LEU A 362 19.26 -15.31 -13.42
C LEU A 362 20.13 -16.01 -12.35
N LEU A 363 21.19 -15.35 -11.88
CA LEU A 363 22.03 -15.84 -10.80
C LEU A 363 21.23 -15.98 -9.49
N TYR A 364 20.39 -15.00 -9.18
CA TYR A 364 19.46 -15.08 -8.06
C TYR A 364 18.49 -16.26 -8.18
N LEU A 365 17.90 -16.50 -9.36
CA LEU A 365 17.04 -17.66 -9.59
C LEU A 365 17.79 -18.99 -9.47
N PHE A 366 19.04 -19.04 -9.90
CA PHE A 366 19.89 -20.23 -9.74
C PHE A 366 20.13 -20.57 -8.27
N PHE A 367 20.46 -19.57 -7.43
CA PHE A 367 20.58 -19.76 -5.98
C PHE A 367 19.25 -20.19 -5.34
N ASN A 368 18.13 -19.73 -5.88
CA ASN A 368 16.78 -20.02 -5.40
C ASN A 368 16.02 -21.07 -6.22
N ARG A 369 16.75 -21.97 -6.92
CA ARG A 369 16.18 -23.00 -7.81
C ARG A 369 15.12 -23.91 -7.17
N GLY A 370 15.15 -24.06 -5.84
CA GLY A 370 14.13 -24.78 -5.09
C GLY A 370 12.76 -24.12 -5.18
N CYS A 371 12.70 -22.80 -4.95
CA CYS A 371 11.47 -22.01 -5.08
C CYS A 371 10.95 -22.06 -6.52
N LEU A 372 11.84 -21.93 -7.50
CA LEU A 372 11.49 -22.00 -8.92
C LEU A 372 10.84 -23.35 -9.27
N ARG A 373 11.42 -24.46 -8.81
CA ARG A 373 10.87 -25.80 -9.02
C ARG A 373 9.48 -25.96 -8.40
N ASP A 374 9.25 -25.41 -7.21
CA ASP A 374 7.95 -25.46 -6.55
C ASP A 374 6.87 -24.67 -7.31
N VAL A 375 7.24 -23.50 -7.86
CA VAL A 375 6.34 -22.69 -8.71
C VAL A 375 5.96 -23.47 -9.98
N PHE A 376 6.92 -24.09 -10.66
CA PHE A 376 6.62 -24.92 -11.84
C PHE A 376 5.71 -26.11 -11.51
N ARG A 377 5.90 -26.76 -10.36
CA ARG A 377 5.01 -27.84 -9.90
C ARG A 377 3.58 -27.37 -9.63
N LEU A 378 3.41 -26.16 -9.09
CA LEU A 378 2.10 -25.57 -8.85
C LEU A 378 1.37 -25.24 -10.16
N MET A 379 2.09 -24.75 -11.16
CA MET A 379 1.54 -24.49 -12.49
C MET A 379 1.16 -25.79 -13.21
N GLY A 380 2.02 -26.81 -13.17
CA GLY A 380 1.76 -28.11 -13.82
C GLY A 380 0.59 -28.92 -13.21
N ARG A 381 0.32 -28.76 -11.91
CA ARG A 381 -0.85 -29.41 -11.27
C ARG A 381 -2.19 -28.83 -11.70
N LYS A 382 -2.24 -27.60 -12.23
CA LYS A 382 -3.47 -26.99 -12.76
C LYS A 382 -3.82 -27.46 -14.17
N THR A 383 -2.88 -28.06 -14.91
CA THR A 383 -3.09 -28.53 -16.28
C THR A 383 -3.64 -29.96 -16.35
N GLN A 384 -3.82 -30.63 -15.20
CA GLN A 384 -4.36 -32.00 -15.08
C GLN A 384 -5.75 -32.08 -14.42
N LYS A 385 -6.42 -30.95 -14.22
CA LYS A 385 -7.85 -30.86 -13.90
C LYS A 385 -8.53 -30.05 -14.98
#